data_AF-A0A7Y5FW25-F1
#
_entry.id   AF-A0A7Y5FW25-F1
#
_cell.length_a   1.000
_cell.length_b   1.000
_cell.length_c   1.000
_cell.angle_alpha   90.00
_cell.angle_beta   90.00
_cell.angle_gamma   90.00
#
_symmetry.space_group_name_H-M   'P 1'
#
loop_
_entity.id
_entity.type
_entity.pdbx_description
1 polymer ?
#
loop_
_entity_poly.entity_id
_entity_poly.type
_entity_poly.pdbx_seq_one_letter_code
_entity_poly.pdbx_strand_id
1 'polypeptide(L)'
;MYPDLFTIGPVTLHSFGLMAMLGFLTGALIMRREFGRLGVEPDLAITISTAALIGGFVGARLYYIIEHWPDFAEPIPNVFWRGGFAWYGALLGLLLVGSWKFFAAKKEKIPATSLPLLKQNAGLLIFAAYLGGRIPIIVKHWRHLDESFAMVFSGAGLAWYGGLFGGTLAVMWAIHHYKMPFWQTVDIVAMLLLVGQSFGRMGCFLSADGDYGPHSEVPWAMAFPNGVVPTTERVHPTPLYDIILLMTAFALIWRIRKRPFAPGTLFGLYLIAAGSERFITEFWRRTPKIAFDWMTLAQMISIGMILAGGVLIYLRRKANKKDLLQ
;
A
#
# COMPACT_ATOMS: atom_id res chain seq x y z
N MET A 1 -18.26 -14.63 -11.35
CA MET A 1 -17.25 -13.61 -11.01
C MET A 1 -16.12 -13.67 -12.00
N TYR A 2 -15.57 -12.51 -12.33
CA TYR A 2 -14.56 -12.33 -13.38
C TYR A 2 -13.43 -11.49 -12.77
N PRO A 3 -12.43 -12.12 -12.15
CA PRO A 3 -11.27 -11.40 -11.59
C PRO A 3 -10.48 -10.69 -12.69
N ASP A 4 -10.37 -11.33 -13.85
CA ASP A 4 -9.71 -10.79 -15.03
C ASP A 4 -10.76 -10.42 -16.07
N LEU A 5 -10.73 -9.16 -16.54
CA LEU A 5 -11.68 -8.67 -17.52
C LEU A 5 -11.20 -8.98 -18.94
N PHE A 6 -9.95 -8.60 -19.25
CA PHE A 6 -9.29 -8.93 -20.50
C PHE A 6 -7.77 -8.74 -20.37
N THR A 7 -7.02 -9.40 -21.24
CA THR A 7 -5.57 -9.37 -21.29
C THR A 7 -5.11 -8.85 -22.65
N ILE A 8 -4.23 -7.85 -22.65
CA ILE A 8 -3.58 -7.31 -23.85
C ILE A 8 -2.07 -7.52 -23.68
N GLY A 9 -1.53 -8.54 -24.35
CA GLY A 9 -0.12 -8.92 -24.21
C GLY A 9 0.22 -9.30 -22.76
N PRO A 10 1.24 -8.70 -22.12
CA PRO A 10 1.62 -9.01 -20.75
C PRO A 10 0.76 -8.30 -19.68
N VAL A 11 -0.21 -7.46 -20.08
CA VAL A 11 -1.01 -6.65 -19.15
C VAL A 11 -2.42 -7.21 -19.06
N THR A 12 -2.83 -7.60 -17.84
CA THR A 12 -4.20 -8.02 -17.52
C THR A 12 -4.91 -6.90 -16.77
N LEU A 13 -6.11 -6.55 -17.24
CA LEU A 13 -6.98 -5.63 -16.51
C LEU A 13 -7.84 -6.42 -15.51
N HIS A 14 -7.57 -6.23 -14.23
CA HIS A 14 -8.33 -6.86 -13.15
C HIS A 14 -9.59 -6.05 -12.79
N SER A 15 -10.69 -6.74 -12.47
CA SER A 15 -11.96 -6.11 -12.09
C SER A 15 -11.85 -5.28 -10.81
N PHE A 16 -11.05 -5.72 -9.84
CA PHE A 16 -10.75 -4.95 -8.63
C PHE A 16 -10.07 -3.60 -8.96
N GLY A 17 -9.03 -3.64 -9.79
CA GLY A 17 -8.29 -2.45 -10.20
C GLY A 17 -9.17 -1.45 -10.95
N LEU A 18 -10.04 -1.95 -11.85
CA LEU A 18 -11.03 -1.11 -12.54
C LEU A 18 -11.98 -0.42 -11.55
N MET A 19 -12.54 -1.15 -10.58
CA MET A 19 -13.44 -0.56 -9.59
C MET A 19 -12.73 0.47 -8.71
N ALA A 20 -11.49 0.20 -8.28
CA ALA A 20 -10.68 1.16 -7.54
C ALA A 20 -10.43 2.45 -8.34
N MET A 21 -10.11 2.34 -9.63
CA MET A 21 -9.96 3.48 -10.54
C MET A 21 -11.26 4.29 -10.66
N LEU A 22 -12.39 3.62 -10.87
CA LEU A 22 -13.70 4.29 -10.94
C LEU A 22 -14.07 4.99 -9.63
N GLY A 23 -13.76 4.38 -8.49
CA GLY A 23 -13.93 4.98 -7.16
C GLY A 23 -13.09 6.23 -6.99
N PHE A 24 -11.81 6.19 -7.39
CA PHE A 24 -10.91 7.34 -7.35
C PHE A 24 -11.41 8.48 -8.26
N LEU A 25 -11.76 8.19 -9.50
CA LEU A 25 -12.28 9.18 -10.45
C LEU A 25 -13.58 9.81 -9.97
N THR A 26 -14.51 8.99 -9.47
CA THR A 26 -15.77 9.47 -8.87
C THR A 26 -15.48 10.38 -7.69
N GLY A 27 -14.55 9.99 -6.83
CA GLY A 27 -14.12 10.79 -5.68
C GLY A 27 -13.55 12.16 -6.09
N ALA A 28 -12.65 12.19 -7.06
CA ALA A 28 -12.04 13.41 -7.57
C ALA A 28 -13.08 14.36 -8.20
N LEU A 29 -14.04 13.82 -8.96
CA LEU A 29 -15.13 14.60 -9.57
C LEU A 29 -16.08 15.19 -8.51
N ILE A 30 -16.44 14.40 -7.50
CA ILE A 30 -17.25 14.87 -6.37
C ILE A 30 -16.50 15.97 -5.60
N MET A 31 -15.21 15.76 -5.30
CA MET A 31 -14.39 16.73 -4.58
C MET A 31 -14.34 18.06 -5.34
N ARG A 32 -14.02 18.03 -6.64
CA ARG A 32 -13.97 19.22 -7.49
C ARG A 32 -15.27 20.00 -7.46
N ARG A 33 -16.40 19.29 -7.56
CA ARG A 33 -17.74 19.89 -7.51
C ARG A 33 -18.02 20.55 -6.15
N GLU A 34 -17.67 19.89 -5.05
CA GLU A 34 -17.94 20.41 -3.71
C GLU A 34 -16.98 21.54 -3.31
N PHE A 35 -15.74 21.54 -3.80
CA PHE A 35 -14.83 22.69 -3.68
C PHE A 35 -15.42 23.94 -4.32
N GLY A 36 -15.87 23.84 -5.58
CA GLY A 36 -16.55 24.96 -6.25
C GLY A 36 -17.77 25.45 -5.49
N ARG A 37 -18.56 24.55 -4.87
CA ARG A 37 -19.71 24.92 -4.04
C ARG A 37 -19.31 25.68 -2.76
N LEU A 38 -18.17 25.35 -2.17
CA LEU A 38 -17.69 25.93 -0.92
C LEU A 38 -16.78 27.15 -1.13
N GLY A 39 -16.60 27.61 -2.38
CA GLY A 39 -15.70 28.72 -2.71
C GLY A 39 -14.21 28.36 -2.59
N VAL A 40 -13.89 27.06 -2.52
CA VAL A 40 -12.51 26.56 -2.59
C VAL A 40 -12.16 26.37 -4.07
N GLU A 41 -10.94 26.71 -4.45
CA GLU A 41 -10.46 26.54 -5.82
C GLU A 41 -10.64 25.08 -6.30
N PRO A 42 -11.45 24.82 -7.35
CA PRO A 42 -11.80 23.46 -7.75
C PRO A 42 -10.59 22.60 -8.15
N ASP A 43 -9.54 23.21 -8.69
CA ASP A 43 -8.36 22.50 -9.18
C ASP A 43 -7.49 21.94 -8.04
N LEU A 44 -7.65 22.45 -6.82
CA LEU A 44 -7.07 21.85 -5.61
C LEU A 44 -7.59 20.43 -5.36
N ALA A 45 -8.74 20.04 -5.91
CA ALA A 45 -9.22 18.67 -5.84
C ALA A 45 -8.28 17.68 -6.55
N ILE A 46 -7.68 18.12 -7.68
CA ILE A 46 -6.68 17.33 -8.41
C ILE A 46 -5.42 17.23 -7.56
N THR A 47 -5.00 18.32 -6.90
CA THR A 47 -3.85 18.33 -5.99
C THR A 47 -4.02 17.32 -4.85
N ILE A 48 -5.17 17.33 -4.16
CA ILE A 48 -5.44 16.36 -3.07
C ILE A 48 -5.48 14.93 -3.62
N SER A 49 -6.15 14.71 -4.75
CA SER A 49 -6.30 13.38 -5.33
C SER A 49 -4.93 12.80 -5.74
N THR A 50 -4.08 13.62 -6.37
CA THR A 50 -2.70 13.26 -6.73
C THR A 50 -1.84 13.02 -5.50
N ALA A 51 -1.94 13.88 -4.48
CA ALA A 51 -1.22 13.68 -3.22
C ALA A 51 -1.63 12.38 -2.53
N ALA A 52 -2.92 12.06 -2.48
CA ALA A 52 -3.44 10.81 -1.94
C ALA A 52 -2.92 9.59 -2.71
N LEU A 53 -2.90 9.66 -4.05
CA LEU A 53 -2.41 8.59 -4.91
C LEU A 53 -0.91 8.34 -4.73
N ILE A 54 -0.09 9.40 -4.80
CA ILE A 54 1.36 9.31 -4.66
C ILE A 54 1.72 8.90 -3.23
N GLY A 55 1.18 9.59 -2.23
CA GLY A 55 1.42 9.29 -0.81
C GLY A 55 0.96 7.89 -0.44
N GLY A 56 -0.19 7.45 -0.95
CA GLY A 56 -0.69 6.10 -0.74
C GLY A 56 0.19 5.05 -1.39
N PHE A 57 0.61 5.26 -2.64
CA PHE A 57 1.52 4.33 -3.30
C PHE A 57 2.87 4.24 -2.57
N VAL A 58 3.51 5.38 -2.28
CA VAL A 58 4.80 5.43 -1.57
C VAL A 58 4.68 4.81 -0.18
N GLY A 59 3.64 5.16 0.58
CA GLY A 59 3.40 4.62 1.90
C GLY A 59 3.17 3.11 1.89
N ALA A 60 2.39 2.59 0.94
CA ALA A 60 2.15 1.15 0.79
C ALA A 60 3.45 0.38 0.54
N ARG A 61 4.36 0.94 -0.28
CA ARG A 61 5.67 0.33 -0.56
C ARG A 61 6.62 0.40 0.62
N LEU A 62 6.72 1.56 1.27
CA LEU A 62 7.59 1.71 2.44
C LEU A 62 7.15 0.76 3.57
N TYR A 63 5.85 0.65 3.82
CA TYR A 63 5.35 -0.27 4.83
C TYR A 63 5.61 -1.73 4.46
N TYR A 64 5.42 -2.12 3.19
CA TYR A 64 5.75 -3.46 2.72
C TYR A 64 7.23 -3.81 2.97
N ILE A 65 8.14 -2.88 2.66
CA ILE A 65 9.59 -3.04 2.92
C ILE A 65 9.87 -3.19 4.41
N ILE A 66 9.17 -2.44 5.27
CA ILE A 66 9.32 -2.55 6.73
C ILE A 66 8.83 -3.91 7.23
N GLU A 67 7.67 -4.37 6.75
CA GLU A 67 7.07 -5.64 7.14
C GLU A 67 7.93 -6.84 6.71
N HIS A 68 8.52 -6.75 5.51
CA HIS A 68 9.39 -7.78 4.94
C HIS A 68 10.88 -7.41 5.08
N TRP A 69 11.23 -6.59 6.08
CA TRP A 69 12.60 -6.11 6.26
C TRP A 69 13.65 -7.23 6.22
N PRO A 70 13.43 -8.43 6.80
CA PRO A 70 14.37 -9.54 6.65
C PRO A 70 14.70 -9.88 5.20
N ASP A 71 13.72 -9.89 4.29
CA ASP A 71 13.89 -10.22 2.87
C ASP A 71 14.76 -9.18 2.13
N PHE A 72 14.79 -7.94 2.63
CA PHE A 72 15.63 -6.85 2.11
C PHE A 72 16.98 -6.76 2.83
N ALA A 73 17.03 -7.07 4.12
CA ALA A 73 18.18 -6.88 4.98
C ALA A 73 19.15 -8.06 4.97
N GLU A 74 18.66 -9.30 4.92
CA GLU A 74 19.51 -10.51 4.92
C GLU A 74 20.44 -10.61 3.71
N PRO A 75 20.02 -10.25 2.48
CA PRO A 75 20.93 -10.27 1.34
C PRO A 75 22.10 -9.29 1.49
N ILE A 76 21.95 -8.17 2.22
CA ILE A 76 22.98 -7.11 2.28
C ILE A 76 24.26 -7.61 2.96
N PRO A 77 24.24 -8.18 4.19
CA PRO A 77 25.41 -8.85 4.76
C PRO A 77 25.91 -10.00 3.91
N ASN A 78 25.04 -10.79 3.28
CA ASN A 78 25.46 -11.96 2.49
C ASN A 78 26.18 -11.56 1.19
N VAL A 79 25.78 -10.46 0.54
CA VAL A 79 26.45 -9.94 -0.66
C VAL A 79 27.82 -9.38 -0.33
N PHE A 80 27.94 -8.58 0.74
CA PHE A 80 29.14 -7.78 0.99
C PHE A 80 30.09 -8.37 2.06
N TRP A 81 29.57 -9.17 2.99
CA TRP A 81 30.32 -9.59 4.20
C TRP A 81 30.38 -11.13 4.37
N ARG A 82 29.23 -11.82 4.37
CA ARG A 82 29.04 -13.22 4.83
C ARG A 82 28.90 -14.29 3.75
N GLY A 83 28.75 -13.95 2.46
CA GLY A 83 28.43 -14.89 1.38
C GLY A 83 29.53 -15.89 0.96
N GLY A 84 30.59 -16.06 1.76
CA GLY A 84 31.71 -16.95 1.45
C GLY A 84 32.65 -16.40 0.37
N PHE A 85 33.45 -17.30 -0.20
CA PHE A 85 34.55 -17.00 -1.13
C PHE A 85 34.63 -18.07 -2.23
N ALA A 86 34.57 -17.66 -3.49
CA ALA A 86 34.65 -18.56 -4.63
C ALA A 86 36.11 -18.78 -5.06
N TRP A 87 36.65 -19.98 -4.80
CA TRP A 87 38.05 -20.30 -5.12
C TRP A 87 38.37 -20.14 -6.62
N TYR A 88 37.43 -20.47 -7.51
CA TYR A 88 37.61 -20.35 -8.96
C TYR A 88 37.67 -18.88 -9.41
N GLY A 89 36.92 -17.99 -8.76
CA GLY A 89 36.98 -16.56 -9.04
C GLY A 89 38.31 -15.95 -8.58
N ALA A 90 38.83 -16.40 -7.44
CA ALA A 90 40.13 -15.98 -6.94
C ALA A 90 41.28 -16.40 -7.87
N LEU A 91 41.20 -17.63 -8.40
CA LEU A 91 42.14 -18.15 -9.38
C LEU A 91 42.12 -17.33 -10.68
N LEU A 92 40.93 -16.99 -11.20
CA LEU A 92 40.80 -16.14 -12.38
C LEU A 92 41.36 -14.73 -12.16
N GLY A 93 41.10 -14.11 -10.99
CA GLY A 93 41.68 -12.82 -10.63
C GLY A 93 43.20 -12.84 -10.59
N LEU A 94 43.80 -13.90 -10.03
CA LEU A 94 45.24 -14.11 -10.00
C LEU A 94 45.84 -14.32 -11.39
N LEU A 95 45.19 -15.10 -12.25
CA LEU A 95 45.66 -15.34 -13.61
C LEU A 95 45.62 -14.06 -14.44
N LEU A 96 44.54 -13.28 -14.36
CA LEU A 96 44.40 -12.02 -15.11
C LEU A 96 45.47 -10.99 -14.71
N VAL A 97 45.59 -10.70 -13.42
CA VAL A 97 46.55 -9.69 -12.92
C VAL A 97 47.99 -10.21 -13.00
N GLY A 98 48.20 -11.50 -12.77
CA GLY A 98 49.49 -12.16 -12.90
C GLY A 98 50.00 -12.15 -14.34
N SER A 99 49.16 -12.54 -15.31
CA SER A 99 49.50 -12.45 -16.73
C SER A 99 49.74 -11.01 -17.17
N TRP A 100 48.92 -10.05 -16.74
CA TRP A 100 49.13 -8.64 -17.06
C TRP A 100 50.49 -8.13 -16.58
N LYS A 101 50.86 -8.40 -15.32
CA LYS A 101 52.17 -8.02 -14.77
C LYS A 101 53.33 -8.74 -15.44
N PHE A 102 53.16 -10.00 -15.79
CA PHE A 102 54.16 -10.76 -16.55
C PHE A 102 54.44 -10.13 -17.92
N PHE A 103 53.40 -9.77 -18.68
CA PHE A 103 53.55 -9.12 -19.97
C PHE A 103 54.10 -7.68 -19.86
N ALA A 104 53.73 -6.95 -18.80
CA ALA A 104 54.29 -5.63 -18.52
C ALA A 104 55.80 -5.70 -18.20
N ALA A 105 56.21 -6.63 -17.33
CA ALA A 105 57.62 -6.85 -17.00
C ALA A 105 58.46 -7.23 -18.23
N LYS A 106 57.88 -8.03 -19.15
CA LYS A 106 58.52 -8.39 -20.43
C LYS A 106 58.74 -7.16 -21.33
N LYS A 107 57.80 -6.20 -21.37
CA LYS A 107 57.96 -4.94 -22.11
C LYS A 107 59.06 -4.06 -21.53
N GLU A 108 59.25 -4.08 -20.22
CA GLU A 108 60.26 -3.30 -19.50
C GLU A 108 61.62 -4.01 -19.39
N LYS A 109 61.81 -5.17 -20.04
CA LYS A 109 63.03 -6.02 -20.00
C LYS A 109 63.44 -6.47 -18.58
N ILE A 110 62.49 -6.49 -17.64
CA ILE A 110 62.73 -6.98 -16.28
C ILE A 110 62.65 -8.52 -16.28
N PRO A 111 63.57 -9.25 -15.61
CA PRO A 111 63.52 -10.71 -15.54
C PRO A 111 62.20 -11.20 -14.89
N ALA A 112 61.36 -11.86 -15.69
CA ALA A 112 59.99 -12.21 -15.32
C ALA A 112 59.87 -13.26 -14.20
N THR A 113 60.95 -14.00 -13.91
CA THR A 113 61.05 -15.01 -12.84
C THR A 113 61.69 -14.48 -11.55
N SER A 114 61.88 -13.17 -11.44
CA SER A 114 62.42 -12.57 -10.23
C SER A 114 61.39 -12.69 -9.09
N LEU A 115 61.70 -13.48 -8.06
CA LEU A 115 61.04 -13.47 -6.75
C LEU A 115 60.73 -12.03 -6.24
N PRO A 116 61.57 -11.01 -6.51
CA PRO A 116 61.23 -9.60 -6.33
C PRO A 116 59.90 -9.12 -6.95
N LEU A 117 59.57 -9.51 -8.18
CA LEU A 117 58.36 -9.06 -8.88
C LEU A 117 57.07 -9.57 -8.18
N LEU A 118 57.10 -10.82 -7.71
CA LEU A 118 56.01 -11.41 -6.93
C LEU A 118 55.87 -10.75 -5.57
N LYS A 119 56.98 -10.52 -4.86
CA LYS A 119 56.97 -9.84 -3.54
C LYS A 119 56.50 -8.38 -3.65
N GLN A 120 56.93 -7.67 -4.70
CA GLN A 120 56.56 -6.27 -4.94
C GLN A 120 55.07 -6.12 -5.29
N ASN A 121 54.49 -7.09 -6.00
CA ASN A 121 53.07 -7.06 -6.41
C ASN A 121 52.19 -7.96 -5.54
N ALA A 122 52.71 -8.53 -4.44
CA ALA A 122 51.98 -9.47 -3.59
C ALA A 122 50.66 -8.89 -3.10
N GLY A 123 50.66 -7.63 -2.65
CA GLY A 123 49.43 -6.94 -2.23
C GLY A 123 48.39 -6.83 -3.33
N LEU A 124 48.81 -6.53 -4.57
CA LEU A 124 47.91 -6.44 -5.72
C LEU A 124 47.36 -7.81 -6.13
N LEU A 125 48.19 -8.86 -6.09
CA LEU A 125 47.77 -10.23 -6.39
C LEU A 125 46.81 -10.77 -5.33
N ILE A 126 47.08 -10.52 -4.04
CA ILE A 126 46.18 -10.87 -2.94
C ILE A 126 44.85 -10.12 -3.09
N PHE A 127 44.89 -8.83 -3.42
CA PHE A 127 43.69 -8.03 -3.66
C PHE A 127 42.90 -8.53 -4.88
N ALA A 128 43.58 -8.89 -5.97
CA ALA A 128 42.96 -9.46 -7.17
C ALA A 128 42.34 -10.84 -6.90
N ALA A 129 43.00 -11.68 -6.11
CA ALA A 129 42.44 -12.95 -5.65
C ALA A 129 41.19 -12.72 -4.78
N TYR A 130 41.27 -11.75 -3.86
CA TYR A 130 40.16 -11.40 -2.98
C TYR A 130 38.94 -10.91 -3.77
N LEU A 131 39.13 -9.91 -4.64
CA LEU A 131 38.07 -9.39 -5.50
C LEU A 131 37.53 -10.47 -6.44
N GLY A 132 38.41 -11.22 -7.10
CA GLY A 132 38.04 -12.31 -8.00
C GLY A 132 37.18 -13.35 -7.29
N GLY A 133 37.52 -13.74 -6.06
CA GLY A 133 36.73 -14.71 -5.29
C GLY A 133 35.43 -14.15 -4.70
N ARG A 134 35.31 -12.82 -4.59
CA ARG A 134 34.08 -12.15 -4.15
C ARG A 134 33.09 -11.89 -5.30
N ILE A 135 33.57 -11.57 -6.50
CA ILE A 135 32.72 -11.21 -7.65
C ILE A 135 31.62 -12.26 -7.94
N PRO A 136 31.90 -13.57 -8.04
CA PRO A 136 30.86 -14.58 -8.29
C PRO A 136 29.81 -14.67 -7.18
N ILE A 137 30.23 -14.46 -5.93
CA ILE A 137 29.34 -14.44 -4.76
C ILE A 137 28.43 -13.22 -4.80
N ILE A 138 28.99 -12.06 -5.14
CA ILE A 138 28.23 -10.82 -5.33
C ILE A 138 27.21 -11.02 -6.46
N VAL A 139 27.62 -11.54 -7.62
CA VAL A 139 26.72 -11.80 -8.76
C VAL A 139 25.59 -12.77 -8.38
N LYS A 140 25.89 -13.83 -7.62
CA LYS A 140 24.88 -14.81 -7.19
C LYS A 140 23.83 -14.18 -6.27
N HIS A 141 24.25 -13.41 -5.26
CA HIS A 141 23.33 -12.80 -4.30
C HIS A 141 22.69 -11.50 -4.80
N TRP A 142 23.30 -10.84 -5.79
CA TRP A 142 22.74 -9.67 -6.48
C TRP A 142 21.38 -9.98 -7.12
N ARG A 143 21.20 -11.19 -7.66
CA ARG A 143 19.91 -11.61 -8.23
C ARG A 143 18.78 -11.66 -7.20
N HIS A 144 19.06 -12.07 -5.96
CA HIS A 144 18.05 -12.07 -4.90
C HIS A 144 17.68 -10.66 -4.45
N LEU A 145 18.64 -9.72 -4.43
CA LEU A 145 18.32 -8.31 -4.26
C LEU A 145 17.42 -7.83 -5.40
N ASP A 146 17.75 -8.13 -6.65
CA ASP A 146 16.98 -7.73 -7.83
C ASP A 146 15.53 -8.25 -7.77
N GLU A 147 15.31 -9.50 -7.33
CA GLU A 147 13.97 -10.07 -7.16
C GLU A 147 13.16 -9.39 -6.05
N SER A 148 13.74 -9.16 -4.86
CA SER A 148 13.06 -8.44 -3.76
C SER A 148 12.71 -7.00 -4.15
N PHE A 149 13.63 -6.31 -4.83
CA PHE A 149 13.39 -4.95 -5.33
C PHE A 149 12.39 -4.94 -6.49
N ALA A 150 12.42 -5.91 -7.41
CA ALA A 150 11.44 -6.05 -8.48
C ALA A 150 10.02 -6.25 -7.91
N MET A 151 9.89 -6.95 -6.78
CA MET A 151 8.60 -7.13 -6.10
C MET A 151 8.02 -5.80 -5.59
N VAL A 152 8.85 -4.86 -5.13
CA VAL A 152 8.46 -3.49 -4.73
C VAL A 152 7.89 -2.69 -5.91
N PHE A 153 8.36 -2.94 -7.13
CA PHE A 153 7.86 -2.28 -8.34
C PHE A 153 6.83 -3.12 -9.11
N SER A 154 6.53 -4.33 -8.66
CA SER A 154 5.53 -5.23 -9.25
C SER A 154 4.10 -4.83 -8.86
N GLY A 155 3.09 -5.40 -9.52
CA GLY A 155 1.68 -5.24 -9.10
C GLY A 155 1.36 -5.85 -7.73
N ALA A 156 2.24 -6.71 -7.19
CA ALA A 156 2.14 -7.31 -5.86
C ALA A 156 2.86 -6.44 -4.80
N GLY A 157 2.49 -6.57 -3.52
CA GLY A 157 3.19 -5.89 -2.41
C GLY A 157 2.67 -4.49 -2.04
N LEU A 158 1.38 -4.22 -2.26
CA LEU A 158 0.73 -3.00 -1.75
C LEU A 158 0.16 -3.27 -0.35
N ALA A 159 0.85 -2.81 0.69
CA ALA A 159 0.36 -2.92 2.05
C ALA A 159 -0.73 -1.88 2.35
N TRP A 160 -1.89 -2.35 2.79
CA TRP A 160 -3.07 -1.50 3.02
C TRP A 160 -2.81 -0.40 4.05
N TYR A 161 -2.22 -0.74 5.20
CA TYR A 161 -1.89 0.23 6.26
C TYR A 161 -0.91 1.30 5.78
N GLY A 162 0.13 0.89 5.05
CA GLY A 162 1.07 1.82 4.44
C GLY A 162 0.39 2.81 3.51
N GLY A 163 -0.53 2.34 2.66
CA GLY A 163 -1.30 3.19 1.76
C GLY A 163 -2.20 4.18 2.49
N LEU A 164 -2.90 3.72 3.54
CA LEU A 164 -3.73 4.59 4.36
C LEU A 164 -2.90 5.70 5.03
N PHE A 165 -1.79 5.35 5.70
CA PHE A 165 -0.98 6.33 6.42
C PHE A 165 -0.26 7.28 5.46
N GLY A 166 0.39 6.76 4.42
CA GLY A 166 1.10 7.58 3.44
C GLY A 166 0.16 8.53 2.69
N GLY A 167 -1.01 8.05 2.28
CA GLY A 167 -2.04 8.87 1.64
C GLY A 167 -2.57 9.95 2.58
N THR A 168 -2.87 9.59 3.84
CA THR A 168 -3.36 10.55 4.84
C THR A 168 -2.33 11.65 5.10
N LEU A 169 -1.05 11.30 5.29
CA LEU A 169 0.02 12.29 5.52
C LEU A 169 0.20 13.23 4.32
N ALA A 170 0.20 12.70 3.09
CA ALA A 170 0.32 13.51 1.89
C ALA A 170 -0.88 14.46 1.71
N VAL A 171 -2.10 14.01 1.99
CA VAL A 171 -3.30 14.84 1.96
C VAL A 171 -3.25 15.92 3.04
N MET A 172 -2.85 15.59 4.28
CA MET A 172 -2.69 16.58 5.35
C MET A 172 -1.64 17.63 5.00
N TRP A 173 -0.51 17.21 4.43
CA TRP A 173 0.51 18.12 3.94
C TRP A 173 -0.04 19.05 2.84
N ALA A 174 -0.79 18.53 1.87
CA ALA A 174 -1.39 19.34 0.82
C ALA A 174 -2.41 20.34 1.38
N ILE A 175 -3.29 19.91 2.29
CA ILE A 175 -4.25 20.81 2.96
C ILE A 175 -3.52 21.96 3.65
N HIS A 176 -2.43 21.66 4.37
CA HIS A 176 -1.63 22.66 5.06
C HIS A 176 -0.89 23.59 4.09
N HIS A 177 -0.19 23.02 3.10
CA HIS A 177 0.64 23.76 2.16
C HIS A 177 -0.17 24.76 1.31
N TYR A 178 -1.34 24.33 0.83
CA TYR A 178 -2.25 25.15 0.03
C TYR A 178 -3.26 25.93 0.87
N LYS A 179 -3.09 25.97 2.21
CA LYS A 179 -3.92 26.73 3.16
C LYS A 179 -5.42 26.48 3.01
N MET A 180 -5.78 25.23 2.71
CA MET A 180 -7.18 24.87 2.49
C MET A 180 -7.96 24.89 3.82
N PRO A 181 -9.27 25.19 3.79
CA PRO A 181 -10.09 25.16 5.00
C PRO A 181 -10.24 23.72 5.52
N PHE A 182 -9.39 23.35 6.48
CA PHE A 182 -9.17 21.97 6.93
C PHE A 182 -10.47 21.20 7.20
N TRP A 183 -11.37 21.75 8.02
CA TRP A 183 -12.59 21.05 8.42
C TRP A 183 -13.58 20.83 7.26
N GLN A 184 -13.70 21.81 6.36
CA GLN A 184 -14.52 21.72 5.15
C GLN A 184 -13.94 20.68 4.18
N THR A 185 -12.62 20.67 4.01
CA THR A 185 -11.94 19.68 3.17
C THR A 185 -12.11 18.27 3.73
N VAL A 186 -11.93 18.09 5.03
CA VAL A 186 -12.09 16.79 5.70
C VAL A 186 -13.55 16.31 5.67
N ASP A 187 -14.53 17.21 5.79
CA ASP A 187 -15.95 16.89 5.59
C ASP A 187 -16.26 16.42 4.17
N ILE A 188 -15.58 16.94 3.16
CA ILE A 188 -15.69 16.43 1.78
C ILE A 188 -15.06 15.04 1.70
N VAL A 189 -13.82 14.89 2.16
CA VAL A 189 -13.08 13.62 2.18
C VAL A 189 -13.88 12.51 2.87
N ALA A 190 -14.61 12.82 3.95
CA ALA A 190 -15.51 11.90 4.64
C ALA A 190 -16.50 11.19 3.68
N MET A 191 -17.13 11.95 2.78
CA MET A 191 -18.05 11.39 1.79
C MET A 191 -17.32 10.58 0.73
N LEU A 192 -16.10 10.99 0.37
CA LEU A 192 -15.26 10.29 -0.60
C LEU A 192 -14.77 8.94 -0.07
N LEU A 193 -14.50 8.84 1.23
CA LEU A 193 -14.11 7.59 1.88
C LEU A 193 -15.24 6.56 1.81
N LEU A 194 -16.50 6.96 2.02
CA LEU A 194 -17.64 6.05 1.90
C LEU A 194 -17.83 5.52 0.48
N VAL A 195 -17.80 6.42 -0.52
CA VAL A 195 -17.95 6.00 -1.92
C VAL A 195 -16.74 5.18 -2.39
N GLY A 196 -15.52 5.59 -2.03
CA GLY A 196 -14.29 4.87 -2.34
C GLY A 196 -14.27 3.46 -1.74
N GLN A 197 -14.66 3.31 -0.46
CA GLN A 197 -14.78 2.01 0.18
C GLN A 197 -15.85 1.14 -0.49
N SER A 198 -16.97 1.73 -0.92
CA SER A 198 -18.02 1.00 -1.65
C SER A 198 -17.51 0.45 -2.98
N PHE A 199 -16.78 1.26 -3.76
CA PHE A 199 -16.14 0.79 -4.99
C PHE A 199 -15.08 -0.29 -4.71
N GLY A 200 -14.31 -0.16 -3.63
CA GLY A 200 -13.40 -1.22 -3.18
C GLY A 200 -14.13 -2.55 -2.91
N ARG A 201 -15.29 -2.49 -2.25
CA ARG A 201 -16.13 -3.67 -1.97
C ARG A 201 -16.80 -4.24 -3.22
N MET A 202 -17.15 -3.40 -4.21
CA MET A 202 -17.55 -3.86 -5.55
C MET A 202 -16.40 -4.60 -6.24
N GLY A 203 -15.17 -4.10 -6.09
CA GLY A 203 -13.95 -4.78 -6.53
C GLY A 203 -13.82 -6.17 -5.91
N CYS A 204 -13.85 -6.27 -4.57
CA CYS A 204 -13.80 -7.54 -3.84
C CYS A 204 -14.87 -8.54 -4.30
N PHE A 205 -16.10 -8.04 -4.53
CA PHE A 205 -17.20 -8.87 -4.99
C PHE A 205 -16.97 -9.43 -6.40
N LEU A 206 -16.53 -8.59 -7.35
CA LEU A 206 -16.33 -8.98 -8.75
C LEU A 206 -15.11 -9.89 -8.93
N SER A 207 -14.06 -9.66 -8.14
CA SER A 207 -12.87 -10.53 -8.13
C SER A 207 -13.10 -11.81 -7.33
N ALA A 208 -14.03 -11.79 -6.37
CA ALA A 208 -14.21 -12.85 -5.38
C ALA A 208 -12.86 -13.24 -4.74
N ASP A 209 -12.26 -12.25 -4.09
CA ASP A 209 -10.95 -12.29 -3.42
C ASP A 209 -10.93 -13.00 -2.06
N GLY A 210 -11.98 -13.73 -1.71
CA GLY A 210 -12.07 -14.45 -0.44
C GLY A 210 -12.72 -13.65 0.68
N ASP A 211 -13.09 -12.39 0.43
CA ASP A 211 -13.67 -11.50 1.45
C ASP A 211 -15.16 -11.78 1.73
N TYR A 212 -15.61 -13.01 1.48
CA TYR A 212 -16.93 -13.56 1.75
C TYR A 212 -17.02 -14.21 3.15
N GLY A 213 -18.25 -14.29 3.67
CA GLY A 213 -18.54 -14.79 5.01
C GLY A 213 -18.52 -16.32 5.13
N PRO A 214 -18.93 -16.88 6.29
CA PRO A 214 -19.04 -18.31 6.49
C PRO A 214 -20.13 -18.94 5.60
N HIS A 215 -20.16 -20.27 5.55
CA HIS A 215 -21.24 -21.03 4.91
C HIS A 215 -22.61 -20.54 5.38
N SER A 216 -23.58 -20.48 4.46
CA SER A 216 -24.91 -19.98 4.74
C SER A 216 -25.98 -20.56 3.82
N GLU A 217 -27.16 -20.74 4.38
CA GLU A 217 -28.34 -21.24 3.67
C GLU A 217 -29.36 -20.15 3.34
N VAL A 218 -29.05 -18.89 3.65
CA VAL A 218 -29.96 -17.77 3.35
C VAL A 218 -30.26 -17.70 1.84
N PRO A 219 -31.44 -17.21 1.42
CA PRO A 219 -31.85 -17.24 0.01
C PRO A 219 -30.88 -16.57 -0.95
N TRP A 220 -30.18 -15.53 -0.51
CA TRP A 220 -29.17 -14.78 -1.27
C TRP A 220 -27.72 -15.25 -1.04
N ALA A 221 -27.49 -16.40 -0.40
CA ALA A 221 -26.16 -16.99 -0.29
C ALA A 221 -25.66 -17.41 -1.68
N MET A 222 -24.39 -17.13 -1.96
CA MET A 222 -23.78 -17.31 -3.29
C MET A 222 -22.51 -18.14 -3.21
N ALA A 223 -22.20 -18.85 -4.30
CA ALA A 223 -20.92 -19.52 -4.51
C ALA A 223 -20.07 -18.71 -5.50
N PHE A 224 -18.74 -18.83 -5.40
CA PHE A 224 -17.78 -18.08 -6.20
C PHE A 224 -16.77 -19.02 -6.89
N PRO A 225 -17.20 -19.87 -7.85
CA PRO A 225 -16.33 -20.91 -8.41
C PRO A 225 -15.19 -20.37 -9.29
N ASN A 226 -15.34 -19.17 -9.85
CA ASN A 226 -14.37 -18.54 -10.75
C ASN A 226 -13.69 -17.31 -10.12
N GLY A 227 -13.65 -17.23 -8.78
CA GLY A 227 -13.02 -16.12 -8.05
C GLY A 227 -11.50 -16.26 -7.95
N VAL A 228 -10.83 -15.21 -7.46
CA VAL A 228 -9.41 -15.30 -7.04
C VAL A 228 -9.24 -16.33 -5.92
N VAL A 229 -10.22 -16.40 -5.00
CA VAL A 229 -10.30 -17.45 -3.97
C VAL A 229 -11.59 -18.25 -4.22
N PRO A 230 -11.54 -19.30 -5.06
CA PRO A 230 -12.72 -20.05 -5.44
C PRO A 230 -13.43 -20.73 -4.27
N THR A 231 -14.76 -20.75 -4.30
CA THR A 231 -15.56 -21.62 -3.44
C THR A 231 -16.81 -22.10 -4.15
N THR A 232 -17.13 -23.38 -3.96
CA THR A 232 -18.38 -24.00 -4.45
C THR A 232 -19.48 -24.01 -3.39
N GLU A 233 -19.11 -23.80 -2.13
CA GLU A 233 -20.07 -23.69 -1.03
C GLU A 233 -20.82 -22.36 -1.10
N ARG A 234 -22.08 -22.38 -0.68
CA ARG A 234 -22.88 -21.16 -0.55
C ARG A 234 -22.46 -20.43 0.71
N VAL A 235 -22.01 -19.18 0.54
CA VAL A 235 -21.51 -18.35 1.63
C VAL A 235 -22.24 -17.03 1.68
N HIS A 236 -22.15 -16.33 2.82
CA HIS A 236 -22.60 -14.95 2.92
C HIS A 236 -21.79 -14.05 1.96
N PRO A 237 -22.42 -13.36 1.01
CA PRO A 237 -21.72 -12.38 0.17
C PRO A 237 -21.50 -11.07 0.94
N THR A 238 -20.66 -11.10 1.96
CA THR A 238 -20.35 -9.94 2.83
C THR A 238 -19.94 -8.67 2.07
N PRO A 239 -19.22 -8.73 0.92
CA PRO A 239 -18.94 -7.51 0.15
C PRO A 239 -20.22 -6.77 -0.28
N LEU A 240 -21.31 -7.49 -0.59
CA LEU A 240 -22.60 -6.85 -0.92
C LEU A 240 -23.22 -6.16 0.29
N TYR A 241 -23.08 -6.73 1.49
CA TYR A 241 -23.59 -6.11 2.72
C TYR A 241 -22.85 -4.80 2.98
N ASP A 242 -21.52 -4.83 2.87
CA ASP A 242 -20.65 -3.65 2.98
C ASP A 242 -21.08 -2.57 1.95
N ILE A 243 -21.24 -2.94 0.67
CA ILE A 243 -21.69 -2.00 -0.39
C ILE A 243 -23.02 -1.34 -0.04
N ILE A 244 -24.02 -2.12 0.36
CA ILE A 244 -25.37 -1.61 0.65
C ILE A 244 -25.31 -0.62 1.83
N LEU A 245 -24.61 -0.98 2.91
CA LEU A 245 -24.50 -0.13 4.09
C LEU A 245 -23.72 1.15 3.80
N LEU A 246 -22.58 1.05 3.10
CA LEU A 246 -21.75 2.21 2.76
C LEU A 246 -22.44 3.15 1.76
N MET A 247 -23.12 2.62 0.74
CA MET A 247 -23.89 3.43 -0.21
C MET A 247 -25.11 4.07 0.43
N THR A 248 -25.76 3.39 1.38
CA THR A 248 -26.85 3.98 2.17
C THR A 248 -26.32 5.11 3.03
N ALA A 249 -25.21 4.91 3.75
CA ALA A 249 -24.56 5.94 4.55
C ALA A 249 -24.15 7.14 3.70
N PHE A 250 -23.52 6.89 2.55
CA PHE A 250 -23.16 7.93 1.58
C PHE A 250 -24.40 8.71 1.14
N ALA A 251 -25.49 8.05 0.73
CA ALA A 251 -26.71 8.70 0.29
C ALA A 251 -27.34 9.58 1.38
N LEU A 252 -27.37 9.09 2.62
CA LEU A 252 -27.90 9.83 3.77
C LEU A 252 -27.07 11.07 4.08
N ILE A 253 -25.74 10.94 4.16
CA ILE A 253 -24.84 12.06 4.41
C ILE A 253 -24.87 13.04 3.24
N TRP A 254 -24.86 12.55 2.00
CA TRP A 254 -24.96 13.35 0.79
C TRP A 254 -26.24 14.20 0.77
N ARG A 255 -27.37 13.62 1.18
CA ARG A 255 -28.66 14.33 1.25
C ARG A 255 -28.63 15.49 2.24
N ILE A 256 -27.92 15.36 3.36
CA ILE A 256 -27.88 16.38 4.42
C ILE A 256 -26.66 17.31 4.33
N ARG A 257 -25.67 17.05 3.47
CA ARG A 257 -24.39 17.77 3.42
C ARG A 257 -24.49 19.28 3.23
N LYS A 258 -25.60 19.76 2.66
CA LYS A 258 -25.85 21.20 2.40
C LYS A 258 -26.51 21.90 3.58
N ARG A 259 -26.87 21.18 4.65
CA ARG A 259 -27.41 21.79 5.86
C ARG A 259 -26.31 22.59 6.57
N PRO A 260 -26.67 23.61 7.37
CA PRO A 260 -25.73 24.50 8.05
C PRO A 260 -25.09 23.82 9.27
N PHE A 261 -24.38 22.72 9.05
CA PHE A 261 -23.63 22.05 10.10
C PHE A 261 -22.32 22.78 10.40
N ALA A 262 -21.84 22.65 11.63
CA ALA A 262 -20.50 23.07 11.99
C ALA A 262 -19.46 22.28 11.16
N PRO A 263 -18.44 22.91 10.57
CA PRO A 263 -17.39 22.20 9.85
C PRO A 263 -16.76 21.10 10.72
N GLY A 264 -16.53 19.92 10.13
CA GLY A 264 -16.08 18.69 10.80
C GLY A 264 -17.21 17.76 11.24
N THR A 265 -18.48 18.18 11.11
CA THR A 265 -19.63 17.35 11.50
C THR A 265 -19.82 16.18 10.54
N LEU A 266 -19.62 16.38 9.22
CA LEU A 266 -19.82 15.30 8.24
C LEU A 266 -18.76 14.21 8.40
N PHE A 267 -17.53 14.59 8.76
CA PHE A 267 -16.48 13.63 9.11
C PHE A 267 -16.83 12.83 10.37
N GLY A 268 -17.39 13.47 11.40
CA GLY A 268 -17.90 12.74 12.57
C GLY A 268 -19.03 11.76 12.21
N LEU A 269 -19.93 12.14 11.31
CA LEU A 269 -20.98 11.25 10.81
C LEU A 269 -20.40 10.08 10.00
N TYR A 270 -19.35 10.33 9.21
CA TYR A 270 -18.60 9.28 8.53
C TYR A 270 -18.00 8.28 9.52
N LEU A 271 -17.34 8.73 10.59
CA LEU A 271 -16.76 7.82 11.59
C LEU A 271 -17.83 6.93 12.22
N ILE A 272 -19.00 7.50 12.54
CA ILE A 272 -20.14 6.73 13.04
C ILE A 272 -20.63 5.74 12.00
N ALA A 273 -20.80 6.17 10.75
CA ALA A 273 -21.32 5.33 9.68
C ALA A 273 -20.38 4.18 9.32
N ALA A 274 -19.08 4.47 9.14
CA ALA A 274 -18.06 3.49 8.83
C ALA A 274 -17.83 2.52 10.00
N GLY A 275 -17.81 3.02 11.23
CA GLY A 275 -17.77 2.14 12.41
C GLY A 275 -19.02 1.27 12.51
N SER A 276 -20.21 1.82 12.27
CA SER A 276 -21.46 1.05 12.32
C SER A 276 -21.52 -0.03 11.23
N GLU A 277 -21.14 0.31 10.00
CA GLU A 277 -21.03 -0.65 8.90
C GLU A 277 -20.10 -1.79 9.29
N ARG A 278 -18.87 -1.46 9.70
CA ARG A 278 -17.86 -2.46 10.04
C ARG A 278 -18.29 -3.32 11.22
N PHE A 279 -18.93 -2.75 12.23
CA PHE A 279 -19.46 -3.49 13.39
C PHE A 279 -20.55 -4.49 12.97
N ILE A 280 -21.47 -4.06 12.11
CA ILE A 280 -22.60 -4.87 11.64
C ILE A 280 -22.09 -6.01 10.75
N THR A 281 -21.25 -5.73 9.75
CA THR A 281 -20.86 -6.77 8.79
C THR A 281 -19.91 -7.80 9.38
N GLU A 282 -19.21 -7.46 10.45
CA GLU A 282 -18.33 -8.39 11.16
C GLU A 282 -19.06 -9.61 11.73
N PHE A 283 -20.37 -9.52 12.05
CA PHE A 283 -21.16 -10.67 12.48
C PHE A 283 -21.23 -11.78 11.42
N TRP A 284 -21.01 -11.44 10.15
CA TRP A 284 -20.96 -12.39 9.04
C TRP A 284 -19.56 -12.56 8.45
N ARG A 285 -18.51 -12.12 9.14
CA ARG A 285 -17.12 -12.34 8.70
C ARG A 285 -16.46 -13.51 9.44
N ARG A 286 -15.42 -14.07 8.82
CA ARG A 286 -14.63 -15.20 9.36
C ARG A 286 -13.50 -14.75 10.29
N THR A 287 -13.57 -13.54 10.83
CA THR A 287 -12.50 -12.94 11.64
C THR A 287 -12.41 -13.60 13.03
N PRO A 288 -11.20 -13.83 13.57
CA PRO A 288 -11.04 -14.36 14.93
C PRO A 288 -11.67 -13.44 15.98
N LYS A 289 -12.33 -14.06 16.95
CA LYS A 289 -12.87 -13.39 18.15
C LYS A 289 -11.76 -13.32 19.20
N ILE A 290 -11.48 -12.12 19.69
CA ILE A 290 -10.35 -11.85 20.59
C ILE A 290 -10.78 -11.32 21.96
N ALA A 291 -12.05 -10.93 22.12
CA ALA A 291 -12.57 -10.41 23.38
C ALA A 291 -13.99 -10.93 23.65
N PHE A 292 -14.27 -11.23 24.92
CA PHE A 292 -15.61 -11.62 25.43
C PHE A 292 -16.28 -12.79 24.68
N ASP A 293 -15.53 -13.66 23.99
CA ASP A 293 -16.03 -14.78 23.19
C ASP A 293 -16.97 -14.43 22.02
N TRP A 294 -17.17 -13.14 21.73
CA TRP A 294 -17.99 -12.68 20.61
C TRP A 294 -17.42 -11.48 19.85
N MET A 295 -16.48 -10.72 20.44
CA MET A 295 -15.93 -9.51 19.83
C MET A 295 -14.66 -9.77 19.04
N THR A 296 -14.58 -9.21 17.84
CA THR A 296 -13.34 -9.13 17.05
C THR A 296 -12.63 -7.80 17.26
N LEU A 297 -11.35 -7.73 16.85
CA LEU A 297 -10.59 -6.47 16.84
C LEU A 297 -11.31 -5.39 16.02
N ALA A 298 -11.92 -5.76 14.90
CA ALA A 298 -12.62 -4.82 14.05
C ALA A 298 -13.86 -4.24 14.73
N GLN A 299 -14.61 -5.03 15.50
CA GLN A 299 -15.75 -4.53 16.30
C GLN A 299 -15.28 -3.57 17.40
N MET A 300 -14.15 -3.86 18.06
CA MET A 300 -13.58 -2.96 19.06
C MET A 300 -13.16 -1.61 18.45
N ILE A 301 -12.46 -1.64 17.31
CA ILE A 301 -12.07 -0.43 16.57
C ILE A 301 -13.32 0.34 16.13
N SER A 302 -14.34 -0.37 15.67
CA SER A 302 -15.61 0.23 15.22
C SER A 302 -16.33 0.98 16.34
N ILE A 303 -16.37 0.43 17.56
CA ILE A 303 -16.91 1.12 18.73
C ILE A 303 -16.12 2.41 18.99
N GLY A 304 -14.78 2.34 18.93
CA GLY A 304 -13.91 3.50 19.07
C GLY A 304 -14.21 4.58 18.03
N MET A 305 -14.39 4.20 16.76
CA MET A 305 -14.77 5.12 15.68
C MET A 305 -16.12 5.79 15.92
N ILE A 306 -17.13 5.02 16.33
CA ILE A 306 -18.48 5.55 16.63
C ILE A 306 -18.41 6.58 17.77
N LEU A 307 -17.72 6.25 18.86
CA LEU A 307 -17.55 7.15 20.00
C LEU A 307 -16.77 8.41 19.61
N ALA A 308 -15.66 8.25 18.88
CA ALA A 308 -14.86 9.38 18.39
C ALA A 308 -15.67 10.31 17.47
N GLY A 309 -16.51 9.76 16.59
CA GLY A 309 -17.41 10.53 15.74
C GLY A 309 -18.45 11.31 16.54
N GLY A 310 -19.06 10.69 17.56
CA GLY A 310 -20.00 11.36 18.47
C GLY A 310 -19.35 12.51 19.24
N VAL A 311 -18.17 12.27 19.83
CA VAL A 311 -17.39 13.29 20.55
C VAL A 311 -17.01 14.43 19.61
N LEU A 312 -16.52 14.13 18.40
CA LEU A 312 -16.16 15.15 17.43
C LEU A 312 -17.35 16.04 17.08
N ILE A 313 -18.52 15.46 16.76
CA ILE A 313 -19.74 16.22 16.46
C ILE A 313 -20.11 17.14 17.64
N TYR A 314 -20.06 16.62 18.87
CA TYR A 314 -20.35 17.40 20.07
C TYR A 314 -19.40 18.61 20.20
N LEU A 315 -18.09 18.38 20.08
CA LEU A 315 -17.08 19.44 20.19
C LEU A 315 -17.21 20.48 19.07
N ARG A 316 -17.44 20.06 17.82
CA ARG A 316 -17.60 20.98 16.68
C ARG A 316 -18.86 21.84 16.81
N ARG A 317 -19.97 21.27 17.28
CA ARG A 317 -21.20 22.04 17.57
C ARG A 317 -20.98 23.08 18.66
N LYS A 318 -20.27 22.72 19.74
CA LYS A 318 -19.97 23.64 20.84
C LYS A 318 -19.07 24.80 20.40
N ALA A 319 -18.02 24.52 19.63
CA ALA A 319 -17.12 25.54 19.09
C ALA A 319 -17.86 26.51 18.17
N ASN A 320 -18.63 25.99 17.21
CA ASN A 320 -19.38 26.83 16.26
C ASN A 320 -20.40 27.76 16.95
N LYS A 321 -21.04 27.32 18.04
CA LYS A 321 -21.94 28.18 18.82
C LYS A 321 -21.19 29.32 19.50
N LYS A 322 -19.94 29.11 19.93
CA LYS A 322 -19.11 30.14 20.54
C LYS A 322 -18.70 31.20 19.52
N ASP A 323 -18.31 30.78 18.32
CA ASP A 323 -17.91 31.68 17.23
C ASP A 323 -19.07 32.56 16.72
N LEU A 324 -20.32 32.07 16.83
CA LEU A 324 -21.53 32.85 16.49
C LEU A 324 -21.96 33.86 17.56
N LEU A 325 -21.42 33.77 18.78
CA LEU A 325 -21.75 34.64 19.90
C LEU A 325 -20.68 35.72 20.14
N GLN A 326 -19.59 35.71 19.36
CA GLN A 326 -18.51 36.71 19.36
C GLN A 326 -18.63 37.60 18.12
#